data_AF-X1A3V2-F1
#
_entry.id   AF-X1A3V2-F1
#
_cell.length_a   1.000
_cell.length_b   1.000
_cell.length_c   1.000
_cell.angle_alpha   90.00
_cell.angle_beta   90.00
_cell.angle_gamma   90.00
#
_symmetry.space_group_name_H-M   'P 1'
#
loop_
_entity.id
_entity.type
_entity.pdbx_description
1 polymer ?
#
loop_
_entity_poly.entity_id
_entity_poly.type
_entity_poly.pdbx_seq_one_letter_code
_entity_poly.pdbx_strand_id
1 'polypeptide(L)'
;MMEQDQSIASKLGEVLSQVLRGKNSLIIASTDFTHYQPKDIAERQDKKALTAILALSPGNLNHAVSRYRISMCGLGPVMAMLTAASLLGAKTARLLKYATSGDISGDYEAVVGYASVVVEK
;
A
#
# COMPACT_ATOMS: atom_id res chain seq x y z
N MET A 1 -12.92 -7.94 -8.87
CA MET A 1 -11.54 -7.42 -8.77
C MET A 1 -10.61 -8.58 -9.06
N MET A 2 -9.62 -8.42 -9.94
CA MET A 2 -8.64 -9.50 -10.21
C MET A 2 -7.95 -9.90 -8.91
N GLU A 3 -7.72 -11.20 -8.73
CA GLU A 3 -7.09 -11.76 -7.54
C GLU A 3 -5.62 -11.29 -7.47
N GLN A 4 -5.31 -10.42 -6.51
CA GLN A 4 -3.97 -9.85 -6.32
C GLN A 4 -3.16 -10.75 -5.37
N ASP A 5 -2.90 -11.97 -5.83
CA ASP A 5 -2.31 -13.03 -5.03
C ASP A 5 -0.93 -12.64 -4.44
N GLN A 6 -0.75 -12.92 -3.15
CA GLN A 6 0.47 -12.58 -2.41
C GLN A 6 1.70 -13.29 -2.97
N SER A 7 1.57 -14.55 -3.42
CA SER A 7 2.70 -15.30 -3.95
C SER A 7 3.16 -14.73 -5.29
N ILE A 8 2.23 -14.32 -6.16
CA ILE A 8 2.54 -13.67 -7.44
C ILE A 8 3.18 -12.31 -7.20
N ALA A 9 2.61 -11.49 -6.31
CA ALA A 9 3.16 -10.18 -5.99
C ALA A 9 4.57 -10.27 -5.38
N SER A 10 4.82 -11.25 -4.51
CA SER A 10 6.13 -11.49 -3.92
C SER A 10 7.17 -11.90 -4.97
N LYS A 11 6.83 -12.85 -5.85
CA LYS A 11 7.70 -13.26 -6.98
C LYS A 11 8.03 -12.08 -7.90
N LEU A 12 7.05 -11.23 -8.21
CA LEU A 12 7.30 -10.02 -9.00
C LEU A 12 8.29 -9.09 -8.28
N GLY A 13 8.11 -8.88 -6.97
CA GLY A 13 9.03 -8.08 -6.15
C GLY A 13 10.45 -8.66 -6.11
N GLU A 14 10.59 -9.97 -6.02
CA GLU A 14 11.90 -10.66 -6.10
C GLU A 14 12.59 -10.39 -7.44
N VAL A 15 11.89 -10.59 -8.56
CA VAL A 15 12.41 -10.32 -9.91
C VAL A 15 12.80 -8.86 -10.08
N LEU A 16 11.97 -7.92 -9.62
CA LEU A 16 12.29 -6.49 -9.63
C LEU A 16 13.57 -6.20 -8.85
N SER A 17 13.74 -6.79 -7.66
CA SER A 17 14.96 -6.59 -6.86
C SER A 17 16.24 -7.05 -7.56
N GLN A 18 16.15 -8.10 -8.39
CA GLN A 18 17.28 -8.61 -9.17
C GLN A 18 17.62 -7.67 -10.33
N VAL A 19 16.60 -7.25 -11.09
CA VAL A 19 16.77 -6.39 -12.27
C VAL A 19 17.24 -4.97 -11.91
N LEU A 20 16.84 -4.47 -10.74
CA LEU A 20 17.16 -3.12 -10.26
C LEU A 20 18.45 -3.05 -9.44
N ARG A 21 19.08 -4.19 -9.10
CA ARG A 21 20.30 -4.22 -8.30
C ARG A 21 21.43 -3.44 -8.99
N GLY A 22 22.06 -2.53 -8.24
CA GLY A 22 23.15 -1.68 -8.75
C GLY A 22 22.70 -0.54 -9.67
N LYS A 23 21.39 -0.33 -9.86
CA LYS A 23 20.84 0.78 -10.65
C LYS A 23 20.30 1.88 -9.74
N ASN A 24 20.40 3.12 -10.20
CA ASN A 24 19.65 4.23 -9.60
C ASN A 24 18.20 4.16 -10.12
N SER A 25 17.25 3.76 -9.28
CA SER A 25 15.89 3.46 -9.72
C SER A 25 14.87 3.83 -8.64
N LEU A 26 13.67 4.18 -9.10
CA LEU A 26 12.50 4.47 -8.27
C LEU A 26 11.40 3.46 -8.59
N ILE A 27 10.79 2.88 -7.55
CA ILE A 27 9.61 2.02 -7.68
C ILE A 27 8.40 2.83 -7.22
N ILE A 28 7.39 2.93 -8.08
CA ILE A 28 6.11 3.59 -7.75
C ILE A 28 5.02 2.54 -7.74
N ALA A 29 4.42 2.30 -6.58
CA ALA A 29 3.20 1.52 -6.45
C ALA A 29 2.00 2.48 -6.40
N SER A 30 1.12 2.41 -7.41
CA SER A 30 -0.08 3.24 -7.49
C SER A 30 -1.27 2.53 -6.85
N THR A 31 -1.96 3.21 -5.93
CA THR A 31 -3.12 2.67 -5.22
C THR A 31 -3.91 3.78 -4.53
N ASP A 32 -5.23 3.62 -4.53
CA ASP A 32 -6.13 4.21 -3.54
C ASP A 32 -6.39 3.18 -2.41
N PHE A 33 -6.98 3.64 -1.31
CA PHE A 33 -7.31 2.80 -0.16
C PHE A 33 -8.81 2.45 -0.12
N THR A 34 -9.50 2.70 0.99
CA THR A 34 -10.93 2.41 1.12
C THR A 34 -11.74 3.27 0.15
N HIS A 35 -12.75 2.67 -0.49
CA HIS A 35 -13.63 3.30 -1.47
C HIS A 35 -15.06 3.32 -0.92
N TYR A 36 -15.68 4.50 -1.01
CA TYR A 36 -17.12 4.71 -0.76
C TYR A 36 -17.59 4.16 0.58
N GLN A 37 -16.87 4.51 1.64
CA GLN A 37 -17.28 4.29 3.03
C GLN A 37 -17.34 5.64 3.76
N PRO A 38 -18.09 5.73 4.88
CA PRO A 38 -17.99 6.86 5.78
C PRO A 38 -16.55 7.15 6.18
N LYS A 39 -16.17 8.44 6.26
CA LYS A 39 -14.78 8.88 6.47
C LYS A 39 -14.12 8.22 7.67
N ASP A 40 -14.84 8.11 8.78
CA ASP A 40 -14.34 7.51 10.01
C ASP A 40 -14.03 6.00 9.84
N ILE A 41 -14.83 5.29 9.05
CA ILE A 41 -14.60 3.88 8.70
C ILE A 41 -13.38 3.76 7.79
N ALA A 42 -13.31 4.58 6.74
CA ALA A 42 -12.18 4.62 5.80
C ALA A 42 -10.87 4.86 6.55
N GLU A 43 -10.80 5.90 7.38
CA GLU A 43 -9.61 6.23 8.19
C GLU A 43 -9.17 5.06 9.09
N ARG A 44 -10.11 4.42 9.78
CA ARG A 44 -9.81 3.28 10.66
C ARG A 44 -9.29 2.06 9.88
N GLN A 45 -9.87 1.77 8.72
CA GLN A 45 -9.44 0.65 7.88
C GLN A 45 -8.09 0.93 7.24
N ASP A 46 -7.92 2.11 6.65
CA ASP A 46 -6.70 2.53 5.96
C ASP A 46 -5.51 2.56 6.91
N LYS A 47 -5.71 3.00 8.17
CA LYS A 47 -4.68 2.95 9.20
C LYS A 47 -4.13 1.53 9.43
N LYS A 48 -4.95 0.49 9.28
CA LYS A 48 -4.50 -0.91 9.45
C LYS A 48 -3.61 -1.34 8.29
N ALA A 49 -3.99 -1.01 7.05
CA ALA A 49 -3.16 -1.25 5.87
C ALA A 49 -1.84 -0.44 5.95
N LEU A 50 -1.93 0.84 6.30
CA LEU A 50 -0.77 1.71 6.48
C LEU A 50 0.18 1.20 7.57
N THR A 51 -0.33 0.67 8.68
CA THR A 51 0.51 0.08 9.73
C THR A 51 1.39 -1.05 9.18
N ALA A 52 0.83 -1.91 8.30
CA ALA A 52 1.59 -2.98 7.67
C ALA A 52 2.60 -2.46 6.64
N ILE A 53 2.24 -1.44 5.84
CA ILE A 53 3.13 -0.78 4.89
C ILE A 53 4.32 -0.14 5.62
N LEU A 54 4.06 0.59 6.69
CA LEU A 54 5.07 1.26 7.51
C LEU A 54 6.00 0.28 8.21
N ALA A 55 5.53 -0.94 8.48
CA ALA A 55 6.32 -2.04 9.01
C ALA A 55 7.04 -2.86 7.91
N LEU A 56 7.02 -2.41 6.65
CA LEU A 56 7.59 -3.11 5.49
C LEU A 56 7.12 -4.57 5.36
N SER A 57 5.87 -4.85 5.73
CA SER A 57 5.35 -6.21 5.82
C SER A 57 4.27 -6.49 4.77
N PRO A 58 4.63 -7.07 3.61
CA PRO A 58 3.65 -7.43 2.57
C PRO A 58 2.64 -8.47 3.08
N GLY A 59 3.08 -9.42 3.93
CA GLY A 59 2.20 -10.42 4.52
C GLY A 59 1.15 -9.83 5.48
N ASN A 60 1.57 -8.91 6.37
CA ASN A 60 0.62 -8.23 7.25
C ASN A 60 -0.34 -7.33 6.46
N LEU A 61 0.12 -6.75 5.34
CA LEU A 61 -0.72 -5.94 4.46
C LEU A 61 -1.81 -6.82 3.83
N ASN A 62 -1.43 -7.96 3.23
CA ASN A 62 -2.39 -8.91 2.66
C ASN A 62 -3.41 -9.39 3.70
N HIS A 63 -2.93 -9.76 4.89
CA HIS A 63 -3.77 -10.19 5.99
C HIS A 63 -4.74 -9.09 6.43
N ALA A 64 -4.27 -7.84 6.61
CA ALA A 64 -5.13 -6.72 6.98
C ALA A 64 -6.20 -6.45 5.92
N VAL A 65 -5.81 -6.36 4.65
CA VAL A 65 -6.76 -6.08 3.56
C VAL A 65 -7.82 -7.18 3.45
N SER A 66 -7.41 -8.45 3.51
CA SER A 66 -8.33 -9.59 3.46
C SER A 66 -9.24 -9.68 4.69
N ARG A 67 -8.66 -9.56 5.90
CA ARG A 67 -9.39 -9.72 7.17
C ARG A 67 -10.46 -8.64 7.37
N TYR A 68 -10.13 -7.41 7.02
CA TYR A 68 -11.01 -6.24 7.20
C TYR A 68 -11.77 -5.86 5.93
N ARG A 69 -11.59 -6.61 4.83
CA ARG A 69 -12.21 -6.35 3.52
C ARG A 69 -11.98 -4.92 3.02
N ILE A 70 -10.75 -4.42 3.20
CA ILE A 70 -10.35 -3.08 2.77
C ILE A 70 -10.37 -3.08 1.24
N SER A 71 -11.07 -2.13 0.62
CA SER A 71 -11.25 -2.12 -0.85
C SER A 71 -10.05 -1.57 -1.64
N MET A 72 -8.86 -1.52 -1.03
CA MET A 72 -7.62 -1.00 -1.61
C MET A 72 -7.37 -1.58 -3.01
N CYS A 73 -7.22 -0.73 -4.03
CA CYS A 73 -7.19 -1.18 -5.42
C CYS A 73 -5.83 -1.70 -5.90
N GLY A 74 -4.73 -1.34 -5.24
CA GLY A 74 -3.35 -1.69 -5.63
C GLY A 74 -2.61 -2.55 -4.61
N LEU A 75 -3.29 -3.50 -3.95
CA LEU A 75 -2.68 -4.40 -2.97
C LEU A 75 -1.43 -5.14 -3.49
N GLY A 76 -1.53 -5.80 -4.64
CA GLY A 76 -0.46 -6.52 -5.33
C GLY A 76 0.72 -5.63 -5.71
N PRO A 77 0.52 -4.50 -6.41
CA PRO A 77 1.57 -3.51 -6.66
C PRO A 77 2.30 -3.05 -5.40
N VAL A 78 1.59 -2.77 -4.31
CA VAL A 78 2.22 -2.37 -3.04
C VAL A 78 3.00 -3.52 -2.42
N MET A 79 2.45 -4.74 -2.39
CA MET A 79 3.19 -5.91 -1.91
C MET A 79 4.47 -6.17 -2.71
N ALA A 80 4.40 -6.10 -4.05
CA ALA A 80 5.57 -6.26 -4.92
C ALA A 80 6.62 -5.18 -4.64
N MET A 81 6.21 -3.91 -4.47
CA MET A 81 7.10 -2.81 -4.12
C MET A 81 7.76 -3.03 -2.75
N LEU A 82 7.00 -3.41 -1.72
CA LEU A 82 7.54 -3.68 -0.38
C LEU A 82 8.58 -4.80 -0.39
N THR A 83 8.29 -5.89 -1.11
CA THR A 83 9.21 -7.01 -1.28
C THR A 83 10.48 -6.56 -2.01
N ALA A 84 10.35 -5.88 -3.15
CA ALA A 84 11.49 -5.41 -3.93
C ALA A 84 12.36 -4.43 -3.15
N ALA A 85 11.75 -3.42 -2.52
CA ALA A 85 12.44 -2.40 -1.74
C ALA A 85 13.20 -3.01 -0.56
N SER A 86 12.58 -3.95 0.17
CA SER A 86 13.22 -4.65 1.29
C SER A 86 14.46 -5.44 0.84
N LEU A 87 14.36 -6.17 -0.28
CA LEU A 87 15.48 -6.93 -0.88
C LEU A 87 16.59 -6.03 -1.46
N LEU A 88 16.26 -4.79 -1.85
CA LEU A 88 17.20 -3.75 -2.27
C LEU A 88 17.81 -2.99 -1.09
N GLY A 89 17.41 -3.31 0.14
CA GLY A 89 18.00 -2.81 1.38
C GLY A 89 17.22 -1.70 2.08
N ALA A 90 15.97 -1.42 1.68
CA ALA A 90 15.12 -0.47 2.41
C ALA A 90 14.94 -0.89 3.88
N LYS A 91 14.99 0.08 4.79
CA LYS A 91 14.88 -0.13 6.25
C LYS A 91 13.73 0.63 6.87
N THR A 92 13.27 1.69 6.22
CA THR A 92 12.24 2.57 6.78
C THR A 92 11.15 2.83 5.76
N ALA A 93 9.95 3.06 6.28
CA ALA A 93 8.81 3.57 5.54
C ALA A 93 8.16 4.68 6.35
N ARG A 94 7.80 5.78 5.70
CA ARG A 94 7.24 6.96 6.36
C ARG A 94 6.03 7.48 5.62
N LEU A 95 4.96 7.69 6.37
CA LEU A 95 3.76 8.36 5.87
C LEU A 95 4.07 9.84 5.70
N LEU A 96 3.97 10.34 4.47
CA LEU A 96 4.11 11.75 4.16
C LEU A 96 2.79 12.49 4.38
N LYS A 97 1.69 11.90 3.91
CA LYS A 97 0.34 12.43 4.09
C LYS A 97 -0.70 11.33 3.95
N TYR A 98 -1.77 11.47 4.71
CA TYR A 98 -3.04 10.79 4.48
C TYR A 98 -4.14 11.84 4.30
N ALA A 99 -5.09 11.58 3.42
CA ALA A 99 -6.27 12.42 3.19
C ALA A 99 -7.40 11.56 2.62
N THR A 100 -8.61 12.11 2.58
CA THR A 100 -9.77 11.50 1.93
C THR A 100 -10.38 12.47 0.92
N SER A 101 -11.15 11.96 -0.04
CA SER A 101 -11.90 12.81 -0.98
C SER A 101 -12.83 13.81 -0.27
N GLY A 102 -13.35 13.43 0.91
CA GLY A 102 -14.17 14.30 1.77
C GLY A 102 -13.46 15.56 2.25
N ASP A 103 -12.13 15.55 2.34
CA ASP A 103 -11.35 16.74 2.74
C ASP A 103 -11.44 17.87 1.69
N ILE A 104 -11.84 17.54 0.46
CA ILE A 104 -12.07 18.49 -0.63
C ILE A 104 -13.56 18.70 -0.89
N SER A 105 -14.36 17.63 -0.92
CA SER A 105 -15.79 17.73 -1.28
C SER A 105 -16.68 18.21 -0.13
N GLY A 106 -16.27 18.00 1.13
CA GLY A 106 -17.13 18.16 2.30
C GLY A 106 -18.18 17.04 2.48
N ASP A 107 -18.22 16.05 1.59
CA ASP A 107 -19.03 14.85 1.74
C ASP A 107 -18.23 13.77 2.48
N TYR A 108 -18.69 13.39 3.66
CA TYR A 108 -18.03 12.42 4.54
C TYR A 108 -18.74 11.07 4.60
N GLU A 109 -19.88 10.90 3.90
CA GLU A 109 -20.67 9.66 3.94
C GLU A 109 -20.08 8.58 3.02
N ALA A 110 -19.39 8.98 1.94
CA ALA A 110 -18.78 8.07 0.98
C ALA A 110 -17.47 8.64 0.42
N VAL A 111 -16.35 8.35 1.08
CA VAL A 111 -15.03 8.85 0.68
C VAL A 111 -14.14 7.80 0.04
N VAL A 112 -13.13 8.28 -0.71
CA VAL A 112 -11.96 7.48 -1.10
C VAL A 112 -10.76 7.91 -0.26
N GLY A 113 -10.03 6.93 0.29
CA GLY A 113 -8.81 7.17 1.07
C GLY A 113 -7.55 7.25 0.21
N TYR A 114 -6.68 8.22 0.52
CA TYR A 114 -5.43 8.48 -0.19
C TYR A 114 -4.25 8.56 0.78
N ALA A 115 -3.12 7.95 0.41
CA ALA A 115 -1.89 8.08 1.19
C ALA A 115 -0.67 8.25 0.27
N SER A 116 0.28 9.05 0.74
CA SER A 116 1.63 9.12 0.19
C SER A 116 2.60 8.56 1.21
N VAL A 117 3.35 7.53 0.80
CA VAL A 117 4.35 6.85 1.64
C VAL A 117 5.66 6.80 0.89
N VAL A 118 6.75 7.15 1.58
CA VAL A 118 8.12 6.95 1.08
C VAL A 118 8.75 5.73 1.75
N VAL A 119 9.48 4.93 0.99
CA VAL A 119 10.24 3.76 1.46
C VAL A 119 11.70 3.97 1.09
N GLU A 120 12.59 3.92 2.08
CA GLU A 120 14.01 4.27 1.92
C GLU A 120 14.95 3.38 2.76
N LYS A 121 16.24 3.43 2.42
CA LYS A 121 17.33 2.68 3.08
C LYS A 121 17.67 3.24 4.45
#